data_AF-A0A957QZ47-F1
#
_entry.id   AF-A0A957QZ47-F1
#
_cell.length_a   1.000
_cell.length_b   1.000
_cell.length_c   1.000
_cell.angle_alpha   90.00
_cell.angle_beta   90.00
_cell.angle_gamma   90.00
#
_symmetry.space_group_name_H-M   'P 1'
#
loop_
_entity.id
_entity.type
_entity.pdbx_description
1 polymer ?
#
loop_
_entity_poly.entity_id
_entity_poly.type
_entity_poly.pdbx_seq_one_letter_code
_entity_poly.pdbx_strand_id
1 'polypeptide(L)'
;MVGRSKIGFHLGPGGNPTGIGNYMRALDRASIPFTLKSVDHYGPCFEAAGLARQSGIRHNIIFRLSTAGQGQSYDFDVPPYKDPRFLNDPEGAASQHWARTKARLPQEFDKSVWIEPINEVDKNLCGWLGRFAVRIADLAHEDGCRVALFAWSSGEPERAGWEHPAMLAYLRLCAERPEQAAIALHEYGYEQADLFAEFPYRLGRFQLLFDVCDRHNIPRPTTFITEWGWTLNHVPTP
;
A
#
# COMPACT_ATOMS: atom_id res chain seq x y z
N MET A 1 9.81 -14.75 -15.86
CA MET A 1 9.64 -13.39 -16.43
C MET A 1 10.36 -12.44 -15.48
N VAL A 2 11.46 -11.80 -15.90
CA VAL A 2 12.18 -10.85 -15.04
C VAL A 2 11.30 -9.61 -14.94
N GLY A 3 10.71 -9.35 -13.78
CA GLY A 3 9.90 -8.16 -13.54
C GLY A 3 10.77 -6.92 -13.73
N ARG A 4 10.48 -6.09 -14.74
CA ARG A 4 11.10 -4.78 -14.85
C ARG A 4 10.63 -3.95 -13.66
N SER A 5 11.56 -3.37 -12.90
CA SER A 5 11.23 -2.37 -11.89
C SER A 5 10.41 -1.27 -12.57
N LYS A 6 9.17 -1.08 -12.12
CA LYS A 6 8.32 0.00 -12.63
C LYS A 6 8.78 1.29 -11.97
N ILE A 7 8.99 2.34 -12.75
CA ILE A 7 9.32 3.68 -12.23
C ILE A 7 8.18 4.10 -11.29
N GLY A 8 8.53 4.46 -10.06
CA GLY A 8 7.59 4.75 -8.98
C GLY A 8 7.73 6.18 -8.47
N PHE A 9 6.60 6.83 -8.13
CA PHE A 9 6.58 8.13 -7.48
C PHE A 9 5.74 8.08 -6.22
N HIS A 10 6.20 8.77 -5.18
CA HIS A 10 5.43 9.04 -3.98
C HIS A 10 5.17 10.55 -3.90
N LEU A 11 3.90 10.94 -3.86
CA LEU A 11 3.45 12.32 -3.85
C LEU A 11 2.65 12.62 -2.57
N GLY A 12 2.65 13.89 -2.18
CA GLY A 12 1.87 14.41 -1.07
C GLY A 12 1.56 15.91 -1.25
N PRO A 13 0.83 16.51 -0.31
CA PRO A 13 0.55 17.94 -0.32
C PRO A 13 1.82 18.79 -0.10
N GLY A 14 1.76 20.08 -0.44
CA GLY A 14 2.79 21.07 -0.08
C GLY A 14 3.97 21.22 -1.04
N GLY A 15 4.12 20.32 -2.03
CA GLY A 15 5.11 20.45 -3.11
C GLY A 15 4.64 21.33 -4.27
N ASN A 16 5.56 21.73 -5.14
CA ASN A 16 5.21 22.33 -6.43
C ASN A 16 4.60 21.25 -7.34
N PRO A 17 3.33 21.37 -7.78
CA PRO A 17 2.66 20.33 -8.57
C PRO A 17 3.12 20.29 -10.03
N THR A 18 4.04 21.17 -10.45
CA THR A 18 4.50 21.23 -11.84
C THR A 18 5.52 20.13 -12.15
N GLY A 19 5.42 19.56 -13.35
CA GLY A 19 6.40 18.61 -13.89
C GLY A 19 6.00 17.14 -13.84
N ILE A 20 5.42 16.65 -12.74
CA ILE A 20 5.08 15.22 -12.62
C ILE A 20 4.09 14.76 -13.70
N GLY A 21 3.08 15.56 -14.01
CA GLY A 21 2.13 15.26 -15.09
C GLY A 21 2.77 15.17 -16.47
N ASN A 22 3.79 16.00 -16.75
CA ASN A 22 4.55 15.91 -18.00
C ASN A 22 5.33 14.60 -18.09
N TYR A 23 5.89 14.16 -16.96
CA TYR A 23 6.64 12.90 -16.90
C TYR A 23 5.71 11.68 -17.04
N MET A 24 4.56 11.67 -16.33
CA MET A 24 3.54 10.62 -16.49
C MET A 24 3.07 10.50 -17.95
N ARG A 25 2.76 11.62 -18.61
CA ARG A 25 2.41 11.65 -20.04
C ARG A 25 3.52 11.12 -20.95
N ALA A 26 4.78 11.39 -20.62
CA ALA A 26 5.91 10.90 -21.42
C ALA A 26 6.06 9.38 -21.30
N LEU A 27 5.91 8.83 -20.09
CA LEU A 27 5.93 7.38 -19.85
C LEU A 27 4.75 6.67 -20.53
N ASP A 28 3.55 7.21 -20.41
CA ASP A 28 2.34 6.68 -21.05
C ASP A 28 2.48 6.65 -22.59
N ARG A 29 2.88 7.77 -23.22
CA ARG A 29 3.15 7.81 -24.67
C ARG A 29 4.22 6.82 -25.12
N ALA A 30 5.18 6.50 -24.25
CA ALA A 30 6.23 5.52 -24.51
C ALA A 30 5.79 4.07 -24.21
N SER A 31 4.53 3.85 -23.81
CA SER A 31 4.01 2.54 -23.37
C SER A 31 4.77 1.94 -22.19
N ILE A 32 5.28 2.79 -21.29
CA ILE A 32 5.99 2.39 -20.09
C ILE A 32 5.04 2.53 -18.89
N PRO A 33 4.62 1.41 -18.25
CA PRO A 33 3.84 1.46 -17.04
C PRO A 33 4.63 2.08 -15.88
N PHE A 34 3.99 2.98 -15.13
CA PHE A 34 4.54 3.53 -13.89
C PHE A 34 3.70 3.12 -12.68
N THR A 35 4.28 3.34 -11.50
CA THR A 35 3.61 3.27 -10.20
C THR A 35 3.52 4.66 -9.59
N LEU A 36 2.39 4.98 -9.00
CA LEU A 36 2.13 6.26 -8.36
C LEU A 36 1.44 6.00 -7.02
N LYS A 37 2.04 6.42 -5.90
CA LYS A 37 1.33 6.58 -4.62
C LYS A 37 1.15 8.07 -4.37
N SER A 38 -0.05 8.48 -3.99
CA SER A 38 -0.32 9.84 -3.53
C SER A 38 -1.05 9.81 -2.18
N VAL A 39 -0.57 10.63 -1.25
CA VAL A 39 -1.14 10.77 0.09
C VAL A 39 -1.85 12.11 0.19
N ASP A 40 -3.13 12.11 0.57
CA ASP A 40 -4.02 13.28 0.74
C ASP A 40 -4.18 14.21 -0.47
N HIS A 41 -3.50 13.95 -1.58
CA HIS A 41 -3.56 14.75 -2.79
C HIS A 41 -4.00 13.87 -3.96
N TYR A 42 -5.31 13.85 -4.25
CA TYR A 42 -5.87 12.94 -5.26
C TYR A 42 -5.64 13.39 -6.71
N GLY A 43 -5.35 14.67 -6.96
CA GLY A 43 -5.19 15.22 -8.31
C GLY A 43 -4.25 14.41 -9.24
N PRO A 44 -3.03 14.04 -8.80
CA PRO A 44 -2.15 13.18 -9.58
C PRO A 44 -2.72 11.79 -9.88
N CYS A 45 -3.47 11.19 -8.95
CA CYS A 45 -4.14 9.91 -9.16
C CYS A 45 -5.25 10.04 -10.22
N PHE A 46 -6.03 11.13 -10.17
CA PHE A 46 -7.05 11.43 -11.17
C PHE A 46 -6.45 11.57 -12.57
N GLU A 47 -5.35 12.31 -12.70
CA GLU A 47 -4.63 12.47 -13.97
C GLU A 47 -4.09 11.12 -14.48
N ALA A 48 -3.41 10.36 -13.62
CA ALA A 48 -2.86 9.05 -13.98
C ALA A 48 -3.94 8.04 -14.41
N ALA A 49 -5.09 8.04 -13.73
CA ALA A 49 -6.22 7.20 -14.10
C ALA A 49 -6.80 7.63 -15.45
N GLY A 50 -6.86 8.94 -15.71
CA GLY A 50 -7.23 9.49 -17.01
C GLY A 50 -6.33 9.02 -18.15
N LEU A 51 -5.00 9.03 -17.94
CA LEU A 51 -4.03 8.52 -18.92
C LEU A 51 -4.26 7.03 -19.20
N ALA A 52 -4.35 6.21 -18.15
CA ALA A 52 -4.58 4.76 -18.29
C ALA A 52 -5.86 4.44 -19.07
N ARG A 53 -6.95 5.19 -18.87
CA ARG A 53 -8.20 5.02 -19.61
C ARG A 53 -8.07 5.39 -21.09
N GLN A 54 -7.29 6.43 -21.41
CA GLN A 54 -7.09 6.90 -22.79
C GLN A 54 -6.17 5.98 -23.59
N SER A 55 -5.08 5.52 -22.97
CA SER A 55 -4.05 4.73 -23.64
C SER A 55 -4.30 3.21 -23.58
N GLY A 56 -5.10 2.75 -22.61
CA GLY A 56 -5.25 1.33 -22.30
C GLY A 56 -4.06 0.72 -21.56
N ILE A 57 -3.06 1.53 -21.17
CA ILE A 57 -1.88 1.05 -20.45
C ILE A 57 -2.20 0.94 -18.96
N ARG A 58 -1.92 -0.23 -18.38
CA ARG A 58 -2.16 -0.48 -16.96
C ARG A 58 -1.06 0.12 -16.08
N HIS A 59 -1.31 1.30 -15.54
CA HIS A 59 -0.52 1.89 -14.46
C HIS A 59 -0.93 1.36 -13.09
N ASN A 60 -0.01 1.38 -12.13
CA ASN A 60 -0.31 1.07 -10.73
C ASN A 60 -0.54 2.39 -9.99
N ILE A 61 -1.78 2.68 -9.59
CA ILE A 61 -2.12 3.95 -8.95
C ILE A 61 -2.67 3.64 -7.57
N ILE A 62 -2.07 4.23 -6.53
CA ILE A 62 -2.38 4.03 -5.12
C ILE A 62 -2.72 5.39 -4.51
N PHE A 63 -3.83 5.45 -3.77
CA PHE A 63 -4.23 6.62 -3.00
C PHE A 63 -4.37 6.26 -1.53
N ARG A 64 -3.95 7.19 -0.67
CA ARG A 64 -3.96 7.04 0.78
C ARG A 64 -4.45 8.34 1.42
N LEU A 65 -5.21 8.20 2.50
CA LEU A 65 -5.54 9.31 3.41
C LEU A 65 -4.63 9.20 4.63
N SER A 66 -4.04 10.31 5.10
CA SER A 66 -3.26 10.33 6.35
C SER A 66 -4.02 11.02 7.48
N THR A 67 -3.70 10.68 8.73
CA THR A 67 -4.30 11.35 9.90
C THR A 67 -3.99 12.84 9.89
N ALA A 68 -2.77 13.22 9.53
CA ALA A 68 -2.35 14.61 9.45
C ALA A 68 -3.16 15.40 8.41
N GLY A 69 -3.42 14.83 7.23
CA GLY A 69 -4.16 15.49 6.14
C GLY A 69 -5.67 15.53 6.35
N GLN A 70 -6.24 14.60 7.12
CA GLN A 70 -7.68 14.54 7.41
C GLN A 70 -8.10 15.26 8.70
N GLY A 71 -7.11 15.68 9.51
CA GLY A 71 -7.31 16.26 10.83
C GLY A 71 -7.35 15.22 11.95
N GLN A 72 -7.07 15.67 13.17
CA GLN A 72 -6.75 14.81 14.32
C GLN A 72 -7.96 14.11 14.99
N SER A 73 -9.16 14.15 14.38
CA SER A 73 -10.37 13.60 15.01
C SER A 73 -10.53 12.09 14.82
N TYR A 74 -9.87 11.52 13.81
CA TYR A 74 -9.84 10.10 13.53
C TYR A 74 -8.47 9.73 12.96
N ASP A 75 -7.93 8.60 13.42
CA ASP A 75 -6.66 8.09 12.92
C ASP A 75 -6.89 7.28 11.64
N PHE A 76 -6.43 7.80 10.51
CA PHE A 76 -6.46 7.12 9.21
C PHE A 76 -5.19 6.30 8.96
N ASP A 77 -4.10 6.56 9.70
CA ASP A 77 -2.85 5.84 9.56
C ASP A 77 -2.95 4.46 10.23
N VAL A 78 -3.55 4.38 11.42
CA VAL A 78 -3.71 3.10 12.14
C VAL A 78 -5.16 2.78 12.51
N PRO A 79 -5.58 1.51 12.44
CA PRO A 79 -6.87 1.09 12.96
C PRO A 79 -7.02 1.40 14.45
N PRO A 80 -8.26 1.47 14.97
CA PRO A 80 -8.53 1.75 16.38
C PRO A 80 -8.29 0.54 17.29
N TYR A 81 -7.21 -0.22 17.10
CA TYR A 81 -6.88 -1.42 17.89
C TYR A 81 -6.52 -1.12 19.36
N LYS A 82 -6.32 0.15 19.73
CA LYS A 82 -6.15 0.60 21.12
C LYS A 82 -7.47 0.96 21.81
N ASP A 83 -8.57 1.03 21.06
CA ASP A 83 -9.88 1.30 21.61
C ASP A 83 -10.44 0.04 22.29
N PRO A 84 -10.83 0.11 23.58
CA PRO A 84 -11.41 -1.04 24.30
C PRO A 84 -12.58 -1.72 23.59
N ARG A 85 -13.35 -0.96 22.78
CA ARG A 85 -14.48 -1.49 22.00
C ARG A 85 -14.05 -2.49 20.93
N PHE A 86 -12.82 -2.38 20.44
CA PHE A 86 -12.32 -3.13 19.29
C PHE A 86 -11.20 -4.12 19.62
N LEU A 87 -10.78 -4.24 20.89
CA LEU A 87 -9.73 -5.17 21.31
C LEU A 87 -9.99 -6.61 20.81
N ASN A 88 -11.25 -7.05 20.90
CA ASN A 88 -11.69 -8.38 20.45
C ASN A 88 -12.60 -8.33 19.20
N ASP A 89 -12.73 -7.16 18.58
CA ASP A 89 -13.58 -6.94 17.39
C ASP A 89 -12.81 -6.23 16.25
N PRO A 90 -11.82 -6.90 15.63
CA PRO A 90 -11.13 -6.38 14.45
C PRO A 90 -12.06 -6.08 13.26
N GLU A 91 -13.13 -6.87 13.08
CA GLU A 91 -14.06 -6.73 11.97
C GLU A 91 -14.99 -5.52 12.13
N GLY A 92 -15.43 -5.23 13.35
CA GLY A 92 -16.11 -3.98 13.67
C GLY A 92 -15.20 -2.76 13.50
N ALA A 93 -13.93 -2.86 13.89
CA ALA A 93 -12.93 -1.84 13.62
C ALA A 93 -12.72 -1.62 12.12
N ALA A 94 -12.64 -2.69 11.33
CA ALA A 94 -12.55 -2.64 9.87
C ALA A 94 -13.75 -1.94 9.26
N SER A 95 -14.95 -2.28 9.73
CA SER A 95 -16.20 -1.65 9.27
C SER A 95 -16.22 -0.15 9.56
N GLN A 96 -15.78 0.27 10.75
CA GLN A 96 -15.65 1.69 11.09
C GLN A 96 -14.58 2.37 10.22
N HIS A 97 -13.39 1.79 10.11
CA HIS A 97 -12.26 2.37 9.37
C HIS A 97 -12.58 2.55 7.89
N TRP A 98 -13.21 1.54 7.29
CA TRP A 98 -13.65 1.62 5.91
C TRP A 98 -14.75 2.67 5.70
N ALA A 99 -15.74 2.74 6.58
CA ALA A 99 -16.79 3.76 6.48
C ALA A 99 -16.21 5.18 6.58
N ARG A 100 -15.23 5.40 7.47
CA ARG A 100 -14.51 6.68 7.60
C ARG A 100 -13.69 6.99 6.35
N THR A 101 -12.98 6.00 5.81
CA THR A 101 -12.19 6.12 4.57
C THR A 101 -13.09 6.52 3.41
N LYS A 102 -14.18 5.79 3.15
CA LYS A 102 -15.12 6.07 2.07
C LYS A 102 -15.72 7.48 2.15
N ALA A 103 -16.09 7.92 3.35
CA ALA A 103 -16.66 9.24 3.57
C ALA A 103 -15.69 10.39 3.25
N ARG A 104 -14.39 10.10 3.12
CA ARG A 104 -13.33 11.06 2.79
C ARG A 104 -12.75 10.89 1.39
N LEU A 105 -13.15 9.86 0.65
CA LEU A 105 -12.77 9.75 -0.75
C LEU A 105 -13.36 10.92 -1.54
N PRO A 106 -12.59 11.49 -2.50
CA PRO A 106 -13.10 12.54 -3.37
C PRO A 106 -14.25 12.03 -4.24
N GLN A 107 -15.12 12.93 -4.68
CA GLN A 107 -16.28 12.57 -5.52
C GLN A 107 -15.83 11.93 -6.85
N GLU A 108 -14.71 12.40 -7.39
CA GLU A 108 -14.07 11.93 -8.61
C GLU A 108 -13.19 10.67 -8.41
N PHE A 109 -13.29 10.00 -7.27
CA PHE A 109 -12.50 8.79 -6.99
C PHE A 109 -12.78 7.70 -8.04
N ASP A 110 -11.71 7.21 -8.68
CA ASP A 110 -11.75 6.18 -9.71
C ASP A 110 -11.50 4.82 -9.06
N LYS A 111 -12.43 3.88 -9.26
CA LYS A 111 -12.42 2.55 -8.63
C LYS A 111 -11.28 1.64 -9.11
N SER A 112 -10.58 2.01 -10.18
CA SER A 112 -9.36 1.31 -10.62
C SER A 112 -8.13 1.65 -9.76
N VAL A 113 -8.17 2.75 -9.01
CA VAL A 113 -7.13 3.16 -8.06
C VAL A 113 -7.19 2.28 -6.81
N TRP A 114 -6.02 1.81 -6.39
CA TRP A 114 -5.88 1.08 -5.13
C TRP A 114 -5.97 2.04 -3.95
N ILE A 115 -6.71 1.65 -2.92
CA ILE A 115 -6.76 2.37 -1.65
C ILE A 115 -5.77 1.68 -0.70
N GLU A 116 -4.85 2.44 -0.13
CA GLU A 116 -4.02 1.99 1.00
C GLU A 116 -4.68 2.52 2.28
N PRO A 117 -5.46 1.70 3.02
CA PRO A 117 -6.34 2.22 4.06
C PRO A 117 -5.61 2.48 5.39
N ILE A 118 -4.42 1.90 5.58
CA ILE A 118 -3.65 1.91 6.82
C ILE A 118 -2.15 1.94 6.48
N ASN A 119 -1.32 2.34 7.43
CA ASN A 119 0.10 2.59 7.24
C ASN A 119 0.90 2.33 8.52
N GLU A 120 2.02 1.61 8.40
CA GLU A 120 2.99 1.39 9.48
C GLU A 120 2.35 1.00 10.82
N VAL A 121 1.49 -0.01 10.74
CA VAL A 121 0.73 -0.54 11.88
C VAL A 121 1.60 -1.35 12.85
N ASP A 122 1.08 -1.66 14.04
CA ASP A 122 1.82 -2.39 15.08
C ASP A 122 2.02 -3.86 14.71
N LYS A 123 3.28 -4.26 14.50
CA LYS A 123 3.66 -5.65 14.15
C LYS A 123 3.27 -6.69 15.19
N ASN A 124 3.09 -6.30 16.45
CA ASN A 124 2.70 -7.25 17.50
C ASN A 124 1.22 -7.64 17.41
N LEU A 125 0.47 -7.01 16.50
CA LEU A 125 -0.96 -7.22 16.32
C LEU A 125 -1.29 -7.98 15.04
N CYS A 126 -0.36 -8.73 14.44
CA CYS A 126 -0.59 -9.48 13.18
C CYS A 126 -1.87 -10.33 13.20
N GLY A 127 -2.22 -10.96 14.32
CA GLY A 127 -3.46 -11.73 14.44
C GLY A 127 -4.73 -10.88 14.34
N TRP A 128 -4.73 -9.72 14.99
CA TRP A 128 -5.81 -8.75 14.92
C TRP A 128 -5.87 -8.12 13.52
N LEU A 129 -4.72 -7.71 13.00
CA LEU A 129 -4.57 -7.04 11.70
C LEU A 129 -4.94 -7.95 10.53
N GLY A 130 -4.68 -9.25 10.60
CA GLY A 130 -5.10 -10.20 9.58
C GLY A 130 -6.63 -10.29 9.46
N ARG A 131 -7.34 -10.36 10.59
CA ARG A 131 -8.82 -10.36 10.62
C ARG A 131 -9.40 -9.03 10.11
N PHE A 132 -8.81 -7.92 10.56
CA PHE A 132 -9.14 -6.58 10.06
C PHE A 132 -8.96 -6.50 8.54
N ALA A 133 -7.84 -6.97 8.01
CA ALA A 133 -7.51 -6.88 6.59
C ALA A 133 -8.45 -7.69 5.69
N VAL A 134 -8.81 -8.91 6.11
CA VAL A 134 -9.83 -9.71 5.42
C VAL A 134 -11.14 -8.91 5.32
N ARG A 135 -11.61 -8.36 6.45
CA ARG A 135 -12.88 -7.61 6.45
C ARG A 135 -12.81 -6.33 5.62
N ILE A 136 -11.70 -5.58 5.66
CA ILE A 136 -11.50 -4.41 4.79
C ILE A 136 -11.59 -4.81 3.31
N ALA A 137 -10.94 -5.90 2.92
CA ALA A 137 -10.94 -6.33 1.52
C ALA A 137 -12.32 -6.83 1.06
N ASP A 138 -13.09 -7.50 1.92
CA ASP A 138 -14.48 -7.84 1.62
C ASP A 138 -15.35 -6.60 1.43
N LEU A 139 -15.27 -5.64 2.37
CA LEU A 139 -15.99 -4.37 2.26
C LEU A 139 -15.60 -3.56 1.02
N ALA A 140 -14.31 -3.51 0.71
CA ALA A 140 -13.81 -2.85 -0.50
C ALA A 140 -14.34 -3.54 -1.76
N HIS A 141 -14.37 -4.86 -1.78
CA HIS A 141 -14.95 -5.63 -2.88
C HIS A 141 -16.44 -5.35 -3.07
N GLU A 142 -17.22 -5.33 -1.98
CA GLU A 142 -18.64 -4.96 -1.97
C GLU A 142 -18.88 -3.56 -2.59
N ASP A 143 -17.96 -2.62 -2.34
CA ASP A 143 -17.99 -1.25 -2.88
C ASP A 143 -17.29 -1.08 -4.25
N GLY A 144 -16.89 -2.18 -4.88
CA GLY A 144 -16.18 -2.21 -6.18
C GLY A 144 -14.79 -1.55 -6.15
N CYS A 145 -14.19 -1.39 -4.98
CA CYS A 145 -12.87 -0.80 -4.77
C CYS A 145 -11.77 -1.86 -4.71
N ARG A 146 -10.52 -1.40 -4.82
CA ARG A 146 -9.32 -2.22 -4.64
C ARG A 146 -8.56 -1.73 -3.42
N VAL A 147 -7.95 -2.63 -2.67
CA VAL A 147 -7.17 -2.29 -1.47
C VAL A 147 -5.79 -2.93 -1.47
N ALA A 148 -4.80 -2.18 -1.03
CA ALA A 148 -3.45 -2.67 -0.74
C ALA A 148 -3.16 -2.43 0.74
N LEU A 149 -2.98 -3.48 1.54
CA LEU A 149 -2.92 -3.34 2.99
C LEU A 149 -1.53 -3.42 3.60
N PHE A 150 -1.54 -2.83 4.81
CA PHE A 150 -0.56 -2.66 5.86
C PHE A 150 0.42 -1.53 5.69
N ALA A 151 1.02 -1.36 4.51
CA ALA A 151 2.14 -0.43 4.33
C ALA A 151 3.15 -0.61 5.47
N TRP A 152 3.52 -1.88 5.70
CA TRP A 152 4.37 -2.25 6.84
C TRP A 152 5.67 -1.46 6.79
N SER A 153 6.13 -0.98 7.94
CA SER A 153 7.43 -0.35 8.04
C SER A 153 8.56 -1.34 7.67
N SER A 154 9.75 -0.81 7.39
CA SER A 154 10.88 -1.64 6.97
C SER A 154 11.29 -2.60 8.09
N GLY A 155 11.52 -3.88 7.73
CA GLY A 155 11.78 -4.94 8.70
C GLY A 155 10.53 -5.60 9.29
N GLU A 156 9.33 -5.11 8.99
CA GLU A 156 8.10 -5.61 9.62
C GLU A 156 7.09 -6.22 8.64
N PRO A 157 6.20 -7.12 9.13
CA PRO A 157 6.41 -7.93 10.32
C PRO A 157 7.44 -9.01 10.03
N GLU A 158 8.01 -9.59 11.08
CA GLU A 158 8.86 -10.75 10.98
C GLU A 158 8.06 -11.97 10.47
N ARG A 159 8.75 -13.04 10.05
CA ARG A 159 8.14 -14.26 9.50
C ARG A 159 6.97 -14.79 10.34
N ALA A 160 7.15 -14.85 11.66
CA ALA A 160 6.12 -15.35 12.57
C ALA A 160 4.81 -14.54 12.48
N GLY A 161 4.91 -13.23 12.19
CA GLY A 161 3.76 -12.38 11.94
C GLY A 161 3.02 -12.79 10.67
N TRP A 162 3.74 -13.01 9.56
CA TRP A 162 3.15 -13.48 8.30
C TRP A 162 2.56 -14.89 8.38
N GLU A 163 3.18 -15.78 9.14
CA GLU A 163 2.73 -17.16 9.35
C GLU A 163 1.54 -17.27 10.33
N HIS A 164 1.14 -16.17 10.98
CA HIS A 164 -0.03 -16.17 11.83
C HIS A 164 -1.29 -16.56 11.02
N PRO A 165 -2.19 -17.44 11.54
CA PRO A 165 -3.35 -17.92 10.78
C PRO A 165 -4.22 -16.84 10.13
N ALA A 166 -4.45 -15.73 10.84
CA ALA A 166 -5.21 -14.59 10.33
C ALA A 166 -4.51 -13.86 9.17
N MET A 167 -3.17 -13.76 9.19
CA MET A 167 -2.41 -13.17 8.08
C MET A 167 -2.43 -14.10 6.87
N LEU A 168 -2.26 -15.41 7.08
CA LEU A 168 -2.42 -16.41 6.01
C LEU A 168 -3.82 -16.37 5.37
N ALA A 169 -4.87 -16.10 6.16
CA ALA A 169 -6.23 -15.93 5.61
C ALA A 169 -6.30 -14.73 4.65
N TYR A 170 -5.70 -13.59 5.02
CA TYR A 170 -5.63 -12.44 4.12
C TYR A 170 -4.76 -12.70 2.89
N LEU A 171 -3.64 -13.42 3.03
CA LEU A 171 -2.80 -13.79 1.88
C LEU A 171 -3.54 -14.70 0.89
N ARG A 172 -4.34 -15.66 1.37
CA ARG A 172 -5.23 -16.48 0.52
C ARG A 172 -6.25 -15.61 -0.20
N LEU A 173 -6.85 -14.64 0.48
CA LEU A 173 -7.79 -13.70 -0.12
C LEU A 173 -7.14 -12.89 -1.25
N CYS A 174 -5.91 -12.39 -1.05
CA CYS A 174 -5.15 -11.72 -2.10
C CYS A 174 -4.85 -12.63 -3.30
N ALA A 175 -4.57 -13.91 -3.06
CA ALA A 175 -4.36 -14.90 -4.12
C ALA A 175 -5.65 -15.22 -4.89
N GLU A 176 -6.80 -15.27 -4.21
CA GLU A 176 -8.11 -15.50 -4.80
C GLU A 176 -8.62 -14.27 -5.58
N ARG A 177 -8.27 -13.06 -5.13
CA ARG A 177 -8.74 -11.78 -5.67
C ARG A 177 -7.58 -10.83 -6.00
N PRO A 178 -6.64 -11.21 -6.89
CA PRO A 178 -5.38 -10.46 -7.12
C PRO A 178 -5.57 -9.08 -7.77
N GLU A 179 -6.76 -8.84 -8.33
CA GLU A 179 -7.17 -7.57 -8.94
C GLU A 179 -7.90 -6.63 -7.95
N GLN A 180 -8.09 -7.05 -6.70
CA GLN A 180 -8.88 -6.34 -5.69
C GLN A 180 -8.20 -6.25 -4.33
N ALA A 181 -7.36 -7.22 -3.97
CA ALA A 181 -6.61 -7.23 -2.72
C ALA A 181 -5.11 -7.44 -3.00
N ALA A 182 -4.28 -6.65 -2.34
CA ALA A 182 -2.83 -6.65 -2.49
C ALA A 182 -2.11 -6.33 -1.17
N ILE A 183 -0.80 -6.55 -1.15
CA ILE A 183 0.08 -6.17 -0.04
C ILE A 183 0.81 -4.87 -0.36
N ALA A 184 0.96 -3.99 0.63
CA ALA A 184 1.81 -2.81 0.58
C ALA A 184 2.94 -2.90 1.61
N LEU A 185 4.16 -2.53 1.22
CA LEU A 185 5.39 -2.59 2.01
C LEU A 185 6.24 -1.32 1.81
N HIS A 186 6.91 -0.83 2.85
CA HIS A 186 7.94 0.21 2.83
C HIS A 186 9.39 -0.32 2.94
N GLU A 187 10.23 -0.17 1.95
CA GLU A 187 11.60 -0.73 1.96
C GLU A 187 12.63 0.41 2.12
N TYR A 188 13.24 0.55 3.31
CA TYR A 188 14.27 1.53 3.65
C TYR A 188 15.45 0.82 4.33
N GLY A 189 16.69 1.10 3.90
CA GLY A 189 17.89 0.54 4.56
C GLY A 189 18.23 1.18 5.92
N TYR A 190 17.83 2.45 6.11
CA TYR A 190 18.17 3.36 7.21
C TYR A 190 19.68 3.61 7.46
N GLU A 191 20.56 2.81 6.87
CA GLU A 191 22.01 3.03 6.88
C GLU A 191 22.44 3.80 5.63
N GLN A 192 23.09 4.95 5.82
CA GLN A 192 23.50 5.82 4.72
C GLN A 192 24.68 5.23 3.92
N ALA A 193 25.63 4.60 4.62
CA ALA A 193 26.87 4.11 4.03
C ALA A 193 26.72 2.77 3.32
N ASP A 194 25.74 1.95 3.73
CA ASP A 194 25.46 0.66 3.12
C ASP A 194 23.95 0.40 3.13
N LEU A 195 23.34 0.61 1.96
CA LEU A 195 21.93 0.35 1.73
C LEU A 195 21.53 -1.09 2.08
N PHE A 196 22.45 -2.05 1.84
CA PHE A 196 22.21 -3.48 1.99
C PHE A 196 22.68 -4.03 3.34
N ALA A 197 23.06 -3.18 4.30
CA ALA A 197 23.58 -3.58 5.60
C ALA A 197 22.70 -4.63 6.30
N GLU A 198 21.38 -4.50 6.17
CA GLU A 198 20.39 -5.43 6.70
C GLU A 198 19.58 -6.13 5.60
N PHE A 199 20.16 -6.38 4.43
CA PHE A 199 19.52 -7.19 3.41
C PHE A 199 19.46 -8.68 3.84
N PRO A 200 18.34 -9.40 3.66
CA PRO A 200 17.09 -8.99 3.02
C PRO A 200 16.01 -8.50 4.00
N TYR A 201 16.37 -8.16 5.25
CA TYR A 201 15.43 -7.84 6.33
C TYR A 201 14.77 -6.47 6.18
N ARG A 202 15.56 -5.41 5.95
CA ARG A 202 15.06 -4.04 5.77
C ARG A 202 14.74 -3.67 4.33
N LEU A 203 15.47 -4.29 3.41
CA LEU A 203 15.31 -4.17 1.96
C LEU A 203 15.23 -5.56 1.35
N GLY A 204 14.23 -5.78 0.51
CA GLY A 204 14.03 -7.06 -0.17
C GLY A 204 13.17 -8.03 0.62
N ARG A 205 12.50 -7.59 1.69
CA ARG A 205 11.68 -8.44 2.57
C ARG A 205 10.41 -8.95 1.91
N PHE A 206 10.00 -8.41 0.77
CA PHE A 206 9.00 -9.05 -0.07
C PHE A 206 9.36 -10.52 -0.40
N GLN A 207 10.65 -10.87 -0.41
CA GLN A 207 11.10 -12.26 -0.58
C GLN A 207 10.68 -13.16 0.59
N LEU A 208 10.70 -12.63 1.82
CA LEU A 208 10.24 -13.34 3.01
C LEU A 208 8.71 -13.58 2.95
N LEU A 209 7.95 -12.56 2.55
CA LEU A 209 6.52 -12.70 2.27
C LEU A 209 6.26 -13.81 1.24
N PHE A 210 6.99 -13.81 0.13
CA PHE A 210 6.83 -14.81 -0.93
C PHE A 210 7.23 -16.21 -0.48
N ASP A 211 8.29 -16.35 0.31
CA ASP A 211 8.67 -17.64 0.89
C ASP A 211 7.60 -18.17 1.85
N VAL A 212 6.96 -17.32 2.65
CA VAL A 212 5.79 -17.71 3.46
C VAL A 212 4.64 -18.19 2.57
N CYS A 213 4.31 -17.45 1.51
CA CYS A 213 3.28 -17.86 0.56
C CYS A 213 3.60 -19.24 -0.05
N ASP A 214 4.83 -19.44 -0.53
CA ASP A 214 5.27 -20.70 -1.15
C ASP A 214 5.17 -21.87 -0.16
N ARG A 215 5.63 -21.69 1.09
CA ARG A 215 5.55 -22.72 2.16
C ARG A 215 4.12 -23.14 2.48
N HIS A 216 3.17 -22.23 2.34
CA HIS A 216 1.76 -22.48 2.61
C HIS A 216 0.94 -22.79 1.35
N ASN A 217 1.57 -22.98 0.20
CA ASN A 217 0.93 -23.21 -1.11
C ASN A 217 -0.07 -22.10 -1.48
N ILE A 218 0.24 -20.86 -1.12
CA ILE A 218 -0.55 -19.68 -1.48
C ILE A 218 0.13 -19.02 -2.68
N PRO A 219 -0.58 -18.76 -3.80
CA PRO A 219 -0.03 -17.96 -4.89
C PRO A 219 0.46 -16.60 -4.38
N ARG A 220 1.65 -16.19 -4.82
CA ARG A 220 2.27 -14.93 -4.37
C ARG A 220 1.37 -13.75 -4.72
N PRO A 221 0.98 -12.90 -3.75
CA PRO A 221 0.04 -11.81 -3.99
C PRO A 221 0.69 -10.66 -4.77
N THR A 222 -0.13 -9.85 -5.43
CA THR A 222 0.28 -8.52 -5.88
C THR A 222 0.86 -7.76 -4.69
N THR A 223 2.11 -7.29 -4.82
CA THR A 223 2.83 -6.60 -3.76
C THR A 223 3.37 -5.28 -4.29
N PHE A 224 3.04 -4.19 -3.62
CA PHE A 224 3.53 -2.86 -3.91
C PHE A 224 4.58 -2.47 -2.88
N ILE A 225 5.75 -2.04 -3.35
CA ILE A 225 6.68 -1.27 -2.52
C ILE A 225 6.21 0.17 -2.59
N THR A 226 5.39 0.58 -1.63
CA THR A 226 4.71 1.88 -1.66
C THR A 226 5.57 3.01 -1.15
N GLU A 227 6.64 2.69 -0.42
CA GLU A 227 7.68 3.65 -0.05
C GLU A 227 9.06 3.02 -0.08
N TRP A 228 10.03 3.76 -0.61
CA TRP A 228 11.47 3.50 -0.51
C TRP A 228 12.22 4.76 -0.96
N GLY A 229 13.46 4.94 -0.51
CA GLY A 229 14.32 6.02 -1.00
C GLY A 229 15.28 6.58 0.04
N TRP A 230 15.82 7.77 -0.26
CA TRP A 230 16.74 8.52 0.58
C TRP A 230 16.23 9.94 0.78
N THR A 231 16.67 10.58 1.86
CA THR A 231 16.55 12.03 1.99
C THR A 231 17.48 12.71 0.99
N LEU A 232 17.08 13.88 0.46
CA LEU A 232 17.75 14.59 -0.64
C LEU A 232 19.27 14.76 -0.45
N ASN A 233 19.72 14.98 0.79
CA ASN A 233 21.13 15.25 1.10
C ASN A 233 21.99 13.98 1.22
N HIS A 234 21.38 12.80 1.10
CA HIS A 234 22.00 11.52 1.43
C HIS A 234 21.78 10.47 0.33
N VAL A 235 21.48 10.91 -0.89
CA VAL A 235 21.43 10.01 -2.06
C VAL A 235 22.84 9.52 -2.38
N PRO A 236 23.09 8.20 -2.42
CA PRO A 236 24.38 7.65 -2.82
C PRO A 236 24.75 8.09 -4.24
N THR A 237 26.03 8.35 -4.50
CA THR A 237 26.51 8.58 -5.86
C THR A 237 26.37 7.31 -6.70
N PRO A 238 26.00 7.40 -7.99
CA PRO A 238 25.90 6.24 -8.88
C PRO A 238 27.15 5.38 -8.97
#